data_AF-A0A0F9A815-F1
#
_entry.id   AF-A0A0F9A815-F1
#
_cell.length_a   1.000
_cell.length_b   1.000
_cell.length_c   1.000
_cell.angle_alpha   90.00
_cell.angle_beta   90.00
_cell.angle_gamma   90.00
#
_symmetry.space_group_name_H-M   'P 1'
#
loop_
_entity.id
_entity.type
_entity.pdbx_description
1 polymer ?
#
loop_
_entity_poly.entity_id
_entity_poly.type
_entity_poly.pdbx_seq_one_letter_code
_entity_poly.pdbx_strand_id
1 'polypeptide(L)'
;MKATDIKADNINKWAKDIIGTKNLPIPKKPTGTDPEFSFPDDPSALSPTKLGQLMMRFTSYFGYTQWLLGLADSEFALVDSEYKVNMNAAGIEIRESLGRVAADVVEAAVLKNNSSLTPLYERRQKLIAVRIQLEARLKIYEKMNYALSRELSRRDMEARIQ
;
A
#
# COMPACT_ATOMS: atom_id res chain seq x y z
N MET A 1 15.63 -24.26 12.75
CA MET A 1 14.32 -23.74 12.31
C MET A 1 14.22 -24.01 10.82
N LYS A 2 13.20 -24.74 10.33
CA LYS A 2 13.04 -24.95 8.88
C LYS A 2 12.38 -23.72 8.26
N ALA A 3 12.65 -23.45 6.98
CA ALA A 3 12.10 -22.28 6.29
C ALA A 3 10.56 -22.26 6.27
N THR A 4 9.91 -23.43 6.29
CA THR A 4 8.45 -23.61 6.35
C THR A 4 7.83 -23.35 7.73
N ASP A 5 8.65 -23.29 8.78
CA ASP A 5 8.18 -23.09 10.16
C ASP A 5 7.96 -21.59 10.46
N ILE A 6 8.42 -20.71 9.56
CA ILE A 6 8.30 -19.26 9.70
C ILE A 6 6.88 -18.83 9.29
N LYS A 7 6.18 -18.19 10.22
CA LYS A 7 4.83 -17.63 10.01
C LYS A 7 4.88 -16.11 9.87
N ALA A 8 4.21 -15.58 8.85
CA ALA A 8 4.14 -14.15 8.58
C ALA A 8 3.62 -13.37 9.80
N ASP A 9 2.64 -13.93 10.53
CA ASP A 9 2.07 -13.27 11.71
C ASP A 9 3.07 -13.09 12.85
N ASN A 10 3.98 -14.05 13.05
CA ASN A 10 5.01 -13.97 14.08
C ASN A 10 6.01 -12.85 13.77
N ILE A 11 6.43 -12.74 12.50
CA ILE A 11 7.36 -11.69 12.08
C ILE A 11 6.67 -10.32 12.08
N ASN A 12 5.40 -10.25 11.66
CA ASN A 12 4.65 -9.00 11.63
C ASN A 12 4.44 -8.47 13.06
N LYS A 13 4.19 -9.35 14.04
CA LYS A 13 4.13 -8.99 15.46
C LYS A 13 5.48 -8.43 15.95
N TRP A 14 6.57 -9.16 15.71
CA TRP A 14 7.92 -8.71 16.06
C TRP A 14 8.28 -7.34 15.44
N ALA A 15 7.94 -7.13 14.17
CA ALA A 15 8.18 -5.86 13.48
C ALA A 15 7.40 -4.70 14.12
N LYS A 16 6.12 -4.91 14.47
CA LYS A 16 5.30 -3.93 15.18
C LYS A 16 5.88 -3.59 16.55
N ASP A 17 6.37 -4.59 17.29
CA ASP A 17 6.97 -4.39 18.61
C ASP A 17 8.25 -3.53 18.51
N ILE A 18 9.11 -3.76 17.51
CA ILE A 18 10.30 -2.93 17.26
C ILE A 18 9.92 -1.49 16.90
N ILE A 19 8.95 -1.30 15.99
CA ILE A 19 8.50 0.05 15.59
C ILE A 19 7.93 0.81 16.79
N GLY A 20 7.12 0.14 17.62
CA GLY A 20 6.58 0.71 18.85
C GLY A 20 7.67 1.12 19.84
N THR A 21 8.76 0.37 19.91
CA THR A 21 9.90 0.67 20.78
C THR A 21 10.74 1.86 20.27
N LYS A 22 10.76 2.09 18.96
CA LYS A 22 11.60 3.13 18.33
C LYS A 22 10.99 4.53 18.33
N ASN A 23 9.83 4.75 18.96
CA ASN A 23 9.15 6.06 19.05
C ASN A 23 9.07 6.81 17.71
N LEU A 24 8.92 6.08 16.60
CA LEU A 24 8.82 6.70 15.29
C LEU A 24 7.52 7.49 15.20
N PRO A 25 7.53 8.69 14.62
CA PRO A 25 6.32 9.50 14.50
C PRO A 25 5.31 8.76 13.61
N ILE A 26 4.18 8.36 14.21
CA ILE A 26 3.06 7.76 13.49
C ILE A 26 2.13 8.90 13.08
N PRO A 27 1.91 9.13 11.77
CA PRO A 27 0.96 10.12 11.34
C PRO A 27 -0.43 9.75 11.87
N LYS A 28 -1.10 10.71 12.51
CA LYS A 28 -2.49 10.53 12.94
C LYS A 28 -3.36 10.36 11.70
N LYS A 29 -4.35 9.46 11.78
CA LYS A 29 -5.43 9.41 10.79
C LYS A 29 -6.05 10.82 10.69
N PRO A 30 -6.10 11.43 9.49
CA PRO A 30 -6.78 12.70 9.32
C PRO A 30 -8.23 12.62 9.80
N THR A 31 -8.73 13.68 10.43
CA THR A 31 -10.11 13.75 10.93
C THR A 31 -11.09 14.05 9.78
N GLY A 32 -12.24 13.38 9.78
CA GLY A 32 -13.27 13.44 8.72
C GLY A 32 -13.62 12.05 8.18
N THR A 33 -14.83 11.88 7.63
CA THR A 33 -15.14 10.72 6.77
C THR A 33 -14.18 10.69 5.59
N ASP A 34 -13.80 9.49 5.11
CA ASP A 34 -13.01 9.33 3.88
C ASP A 34 -13.65 10.26 2.84
N PRO A 35 -12.96 11.34 2.46
CA PRO A 35 -13.66 12.43 1.84
C PRO A 35 -14.02 11.98 0.43
N GLU A 36 -15.31 12.00 0.11
CA GLU A 36 -15.77 12.20 -1.26
C GLU A 36 -15.29 13.61 -1.68
N PHE A 37 -13.98 13.78 -1.86
CA PHE A 37 -13.42 15.05 -2.31
C PHE A 37 -13.65 15.13 -3.80
N SER A 38 -14.60 15.97 -4.19
CA SER A 38 -14.53 16.60 -5.51
C SER A 38 -13.34 17.55 -5.47
N PHE A 39 -12.32 17.27 -6.27
CA PHE A 39 -11.33 18.29 -6.58
C PHE A 39 -12.08 19.51 -7.14
N PRO A 40 -11.74 20.75 -6.74
CA PRO A 40 -12.36 21.90 -7.38
C PRO A 40 -12.01 21.84 -8.87
N ASP A 41 -13.03 21.92 -9.72
CA ASP A 41 -12.85 21.90 -11.18
C ASP A 41 -11.92 23.03 -11.64
N ASP A 42 -11.91 24.15 -10.89
CA ASP A 42 -10.99 25.26 -11.07
C ASP A 42 -10.36 25.71 -9.72
N PRO A 43 -9.07 25.42 -9.47
CA PRO A 43 -8.33 25.92 -8.31
C PRO A 43 -8.23 27.45 -8.25
N SER A 44 -8.34 28.15 -9.39
CA SER A 44 -8.23 29.61 -9.50
C SER A 44 -9.36 30.33 -8.75
N ALA A 45 -10.53 29.70 -8.66
CA ALA A 45 -11.69 30.22 -7.93
C ALA A 45 -11.53 30.17 -6.40
N LEU A 46 -10.51 29.47 -5.87
CA LEU A 46 -10.28 29.38 -4.43
C LEU A 46 -9.61 30.65 -3.90
N SER A 47 -10.04 31.13 -2.73
CA SER A 47 -9.28 32.12 -1.94
C SER A 47 -7.92 31.54 -1.49
N PRO A 48 -6.87 32.35 -1.28
CA PRO A 48 -5.57 31.87 -0.80
C PRO A 48 -5.63 31.02 0.49
N THR A 49 -6.46 31.41 1.45
CA THR A 49 -6.65 30.64 2.70
C THR A 49 -7.23 29.25 2.44
N LYS A 50 -8.25 29.14 1.59
CA LYS A 50 -8.84 27.85 1.20
C LYS A 50 -7.84 26.98 0.43
N LEU A 51 -7.04 27.58 -0.44
CA LEU A 51 -5.97 26.89 -1.17
C LEU A 51 -4.94 26.29 -0.20
N GLY A 52 -4.43 27.07 0.75
CA GLY A 52 -3.48 26.60 1.77
C GLY A 52 -4.05 25.51 2.67
N GLN A 53 -5.31 25.65 3.13
CA GLN A 53 -6.00 24.62 3.91
C GLN A 53 -6.14 23.31 3.14
N LEU A 54 -6.44 23.38 1.84
CA LEU A 54 -6.58 22.22 0.97
C LEU A 54 -5.23 21.52 0.77
N MET A 55 -4.15 22.27 0.55
CA MET A 55 -2.78 21.73 0.46
C MET A 55 -2.35 21.02 1.75
N MET A 56 -2.61 21.62 2.92
CA MET A 56 -2.30 20.99 4.22
C MET A 56 -3.07 19.69 4.43
N ARG A 57 -4.35 19.65 4.02
CA ARG A 57 -5.16 18.42 4.07
C ARG A 57 -4.60 17.36 3.14
N PHE A 58 -4.33 17.67 1.87
CA PHE A 58 -3.76 16.70 0.93
C PHE A 58 -2.40 16.18 1.41
N THR A 59 -1.55 17.03 1.96
CA THR A 59 -0.27 16.62 2.56
C THR A 59 -0.49 15.66 3.74
N SER A 60 -1.49 15.91 4.58
CA SER A 60 -1.83 15.05 5.72
C SER A 60 -2.34 13.68 5.27
N TYR A 61 -3.25 13.65 4.29
CA TYR A 61 -3.76 12.41 3.70
C TYR A 61 -2.67 11.65 2.94
N PHE A 62 -1.78 12.35 2.23
CA PHE A 62 -0.61 11.77 1.59
C PHE A 62 0.28 11.06 2.62
N GLY A 63 0.70 11.77 3.69
CA GLY A 63 1.56 11.19 4.72
C GLY A 63 0.93 9.99 5.43
N TYR A 64 -0.37 10.07 5.75
CA TYR A 64 -1.07 8.93 6.36
C TYR A 64 -1.22 7.75 5.41
N THR A 65 -1.51 7.99 4.13
CA THR A 65 -1.61 6.93 3.11
C THR A 65 -0.25 6.30 2.84
N GLN A 66 0.83 7.07 2.85
CA GLN A 66 2.20 6.57 2.71
C GLN A 66 2.53 5.62 3.86
N TRP A 67 2.14 5.97 5.07
CA TRP A 67 2.30 5.10 6.24
C TRP A 67 1.48 3.82 6.13
N LEU A 68 0.20 3.91 5.72
CA LEU A 68 -0.64 2.73 5.46
C LEU A 68 -0.05 1.83 4.37
N LEU A 69 0.50 2.41 3.29
CA LEU A 69 1.15 1.66 2.23
C LEU A 69 2.38 0.94 2.77
N GLY A 70 3.22 1.59 3.58
CA GLY A 70 4.37 0.94 4.20
C GLY A 70 3.99 -0.24 5.10
N LEU A 71 2.86 -0.15 5.82
CA LEU A 71 2.32 -1.29 6.58
C LEU A 71 1.87 -2.42 5.66
N ALA A 72 1.12 -2.10 4.61
CA ALA A 72 0.62 -3.08 3.65
C ALA A 72 1.75 -3.75 2.86
N ASP A 73 2.77 -3.01 2.44
CA ASP A 73 3.99 -3.51 1.78
C ASP A 73 4.74 -4.48 2.70
N SER A 74 4.91 -4.11 3.97
CA SER A 74 5.62 -4.94 4.94
C SER A 74 4.88 -6.25 5.20
N GLU A 75 3.56 -6.19 5.40
CA GLU A 75 2.75 -7.39 5.59
C GLU A 75 2.71 -8.25 4.32
N PHE A 76 2.56 -7.64 3.15
CA PHE A 76 2.61 -8.32 1.87
C PHE A 76 3.93 -9.04 1.66
N ALA A 77 5.06 -8.41 1.93
CA ALA A 77 6.37 -9.03 1.79
C ALA A 77 6.48 -10.31 2.63
N LEU A 78 6.01 -10.29 3.88
CA LEU A 78 6.02 -11.46 4.76
C LEU A 78 5.10 -12.58 4.25
N VAL A 79 3.87 -12.22 3.88
CA VAL A 79 2.87 -13.18 3.38
C VAL A 79 3.30 -13.77 2.03
N ASP A 80 3.85 -12.96 1.12
CA ASP A 80 4.36 -13.40 -0.18
C ASP A 80 5.57 -14.32 -0.01
N SER A 81 6.47 -14.04 0.93
CA SER A 81 7.58 -14.94 1.27
C SER A 81 7.09 -16.27 1.85
N GLU A 82 6.19 -16.26 2.85
CA GLU A 82 5.60 -17.49 3.41
C GLU A 82 4.91 -18.30 2.31
N TYR A 83 4.12 -17.64 1.46
CA TYR A 83 3.42 -18.26 0.35
C TYR A 83 4.38 -18.92 -0.63
N LYS A 84 5.41 -18.21 -1.08
CA LYS A 84 6.40 -18.75 -2.04
C LYS A 84 7.14 -19.96 -1.48
N VAL A 85 7.54 -19.94 -0.22
CA VAL A 85 8.23 -21.08 0.41
C VAL A 85 7.32 -22.30 0.47
N ASN A 86 6.09 -22.12 0.96
CA ASN A 86 5.14 -23.21 1.09
C ASN A 86 4.67 -23.75 -0.27
N MET A 87 4.44 -22.87 -1.24
CA MET A 87 4.11 -23.22 -2.62
C MET A 87 5.24 -23.99 -3.30
N ASN A 88 6.48 -23.57 -3.11
CA ASN A 88 7.63 -24.26 -3.68
C ASN A 88 7.79 -25.66 -3.09
N ALA A 89 7.65 -25.81 -1.77
CA ALA A 89 7.71 -27.10 -1.10
C ALA A 89 6.60 -28.04 -1.59
N ALA A 90 5.35 -27.58 -1.62
CA ALA A 90 4.21 -28.37 -2.10
C ALA A 90 4.27 -28.66 -3.61
N GLY A 91 4.93 -27.80 -4.38
CA GLY A 91 5.08 -27.94 -5.83
C GLY A 91 6.21 -28.85 -6.28
N ILE A 92 6.98 -29.50 -5.37
CA ILE A 92 8.05 -30.44 -5.75
C ILE A 92 7.45 -31.67 -6.43
N GLU A 93 6.56 -32.39 -5.75
CA GLU A 93 5.91 -33.61 -6.26
C GLU A 93 5.10 -33.33 -7.54
N ILE A 94 4.42 -32.17 -7.59
CA ILE A 94 3.66 -31.77 -8.78
C ILE A 94 4.56 -31.54 -9.98
N ARG A 95 5.72 -30.88 -9.80
CA ARG A 95 6.70 -30.67 -10.89
C ARG A 95 7.31 -31.98 -11.36
N GLU A 96 7.57 -32.91 -10.45
CA GLU A 96 8.04 -34.25 -10.80
C GLU A 96 7.00 -35.02 -11.64
N SER A 97 5.70 -34.87 -11.32
CA SER A 97 4.62 -35.53 -12.06
C SER A 97 4.28 -34.90 -13.41
N LEU A 98 4.29 -33.57 -13.51
CA LEU A 98 3.87 -32.83 -14.71
C LEU A 98 5.03 -32.52 -15.66
N GLY A 99 6.28 -32.66 -15.20
CA GLY A 99 7.45 -32.26 -15.95
C GLY A 99 7.58 -30.73 -16.09
N ARG A 100 8.10 -30.27 -17.23
CA ARG A 100 8.42 -28.85 -17.44
C ARG A 100 7.18 -28.06 -17.88
N VAL A 101 6.44 -27.56 -16.90
CA VAL A 101 5.25 -26.71 -17.09
C VAL A 101 5.45 -25.30 -16.55
N ALA A 102 4.57 -24.37 -16.94
CA ALA A 102 4.58 -23.00 -16.44
C ALA A 102 4.30 -22.95 -14.93
N ALA A 103 4.85 -21.94 -14.25
CA ALA A 103 4.70 -21.77 -12.81
C ALA A 103 3.22 -21.66 -12.39
N ASP A 104 2.40 -20.95 -13.15
CA ASP A 104 0.97 -20.77 -12.89
C ASP A 104 0.20 -22.10 -12.94
N VAL A 105 0.64 -23.04 -13.78
CA VAL A 105 0.03 -24.39 -13.87
C VAL A 105 0.38 -25.21 -12.62
N VAL A 106 1.62 -25.12 -12.16
CA VAL A 106 2.05 -25.76 -10.89
C VAL A 106 1.27 -25.16 -9.73
N GLU A 107 1.17 -23.84 -9.65
CA GLU A 107 0.44 -23.13 -8.59
C GLU A 107 -1.03 -23.54 -8.55
N ALA A 108 -1.71 -23.57 -9.71
CA ALA A 108 -3.09 -24.02 -9.79
C ALA A 108 -3.26 -25.48 -9.35
N ALA A 109 -2.35 -26.37 -9.74
CA ALA A 109 -2.38 -27.77 -9.34
C ALA A 109 -2.11 -27.96 -7.84
N VAL A 110 -1.18 -27.19 -7.26
CA VAL A 110 -0.91 -27.20 -5.82
C VAL A 110 -2.12 -26.70 -5.05
N LEU A 111 -2.72 -25.58 -5.44
CA LEU A 111 -3.91 -25.03 -4.76
C LEU A 111 -5.11 -25.99 -4.85
N LYS A 112 -5.25 -26.71 -5.97
CA LYS A 112 -6.28 -27.74 -6.14
C LYS A 112 -6.08 -28.91 -5.17
N ASN A 113 -4.84 -29.35 -4.96
CA ASN A 113 -4.52 -30.53 -4.17
C ASN A 113 -4.25 -30.21 -2.68
N ASN A 114 -3.95 -28.96 -2.35
CA ASN A 114 -3.59 -28.50 -1.02
C ASN A 114 -4.41 -27.29 -0.60
N SER A 115 -5.61 -27.55 -0.09
CA SER A 115 -6.54 -26.54 0.41
C SER A 115 -5.97 -25.71 1.56
N SER A 116 -4.98 -26.22 2.31
CA SER A 116 -4.36 -25.49 3.43
C SER A 116 -3.62 -24.23 3.01
N LEU A 117 -3.23 -24.10 1.72
CA LEU A 117 -2.60 -22.90 1.18
C LEU A 117 -3.60 -21.85 0.68
N THR A 118 -4.88 -22.20 0.56
CA THR A 118 -5.92 -21.30 0.06
C THR A 118 -6.07 -20.03 0.91
N PRO A 119 -6.13 -20.10 2.26
CA PRO A 119 -6.23 -18.89 3.09
C PRO A 119 -5.02 -17.96 2.94
N LEU A 120 -3.83 -18.54 2.75
CA LEU A 120 -2.59 -17.78 2.55
C LEU A 120 -2.57 -17.09 1.18
N TYR A 121 -3.03 -17.79 0.14
CA TYR A 121 -3.23 -17.22 -1.19
C TYR A 121 -4.24 -16.07 -1.17
N GLU A 122 -5.41 -16.26 -0.55
CA GLU A 122 -6.43 -15.22 -0.45
C GLU A 122 -5.92 -13.98 0.29
N ARG A 123 -5.21 -14.18 1.40
CA ARG A 123 -4.60 -13.07 2.16
C ARG A 123 -3.61 -12.31 1.30
N ARG A 124 -2.76 -13.02 0.54
CA ARG A 124 -1.84 -12.41 -0.42
C ARG A 124 -2.57 -11.56 -1.46
N GLN A 125 -3.65 -12.07 -2.05
CA GLN A 125 -4.44 -11.33 -3.04
C GLN A 125 -5.10 -10.08 -2.45
N LYS A 126 -5.66 -10.18 -1.23
CA LYS A 126 -6.23 -9.04 -0.51
C LYS A 126 -5.19 -7.95 -0.28
N LEU A 127 -3.98 -8.32 0.13
CA LEU A 127 -2.88 -7.38 0.33
C LEU A 127 -2.42 -6.71 -0.98
N ILE A 128 -2.36 -7.45 -2.10
CA ILE A 128 -2.08 -6.87 -3.42
C ILE A 128 -3.12 -5.80 -3.77
N ALA A 129 -4.41 -6.12 -3.61
CA ALA A 129 -5.49 -5.17 -3.90
C ALA A 129 -5.37 -3.90 -3.04
N VAL A 130 -5.10 -4.05 -1.74
CA VAL A 130 -4.90 -2.91 -0.82
C VAL A 130 -3.70 -2.06 -1.24
N ARG A 131 -2.57 -2.68 -1.59
CA ARG A 131 -1.36 -1.95 -2.06
C ARG A 131 -1.65 -1.13 -3.31
N ILE A 132 -2.28 -1.73 -4.32
CA ILE A 132 -2.66 -1.06 -5.57
C ILE A 132 -3.54 0.17 -5.27
N GLN A 133 -4.53 0.02 -4.38
CA GLN A 133 -5.42 1.11 -3.99
C GLN A 133 -4.66 2.24 -3.29
N LEU A 134 -3.76 1.92 -2.36
CA LEU A 134 -2.97 2.91 -1.63
C LEU A 134 -1.97 3.63 -2.53
N GLU A 135 -1.29 2.92 -3.43
CA GLU A 135 -0.41 3.52 -4.46
C GLU A 135 -1.18 4.47 -5.37
N ALA A 136 -2.38 4.08 -5.81
CA ALA A 136 -3.24 4.95 -6.61
C ALA A 136 -3.63 6.22 -5.84
N ARG A 137 -4.05 6.08 -4.57
CA ARG A 137 -4.38 7.23 -3.71
C ARG A 137 -3.18 8.17 -3.50
N LEU A 138 -1.98 7.63 -3.29
CA LEU A 138 -0.76 8.45 -3.17
C LEU A 138 -0.49 9.27 -4.42
N LYS A 139 -0.58 8.65 -5.60
CA LYS A 139 -0.42 9.36 -6.89
C LYS A 139 -1.47 10.45 -7.08
N ILE A 140 -2.71 10.23 -6.63
CA ILE A 140 -3.75 11.26 -6.65
C ILE A 140 -3.33 12.42 -5.74
N TYR A 141 -3.04 12.16 -4.46
CA TYR A 141 -2.68 13.22 -3.52
C TYR A 141 -1.44 14.00 -3.94
N GLU A 142 -0.42 13.33 -4.47
CA GLU A 142 0.78 13.95 -5.00
C GLU A 142 0.46 14.89 -6.17
N LYS A 143 -0.26 14.42 -7.18
CA LYS A 143 -0.67 15.23 -8.34
C LYS A 143 -1.52 16.43 -7.92
N MET A 144 -2.43 16.23 -6.98
CA MET A 144 -3.30 17.30 -6.47
C MET A 144 -2.50 18.34 -5.70
N ASN A 145 -1.62 17.92 -4.80
CA ASN A 145 -0.77 18.85 -4.06
C ASN A 145 0.15 19.64 -5.01
N TYR A 146 0.67 19.00 -6.05
CA TYR A 146 1.47 19.64 -7.09
C TYR A 146 0.70 20.72 -7.86
N ALA A 147 -0.52 20.42 -8.29
CA ALA A 147 -1.38 21.38 -9.00
C ALA A 147 -1.69 22.61 -8.14
N LEU A 148 -2.06 22.40 -6.87
CA LEU A 148 -2.36 23.48 -5.93
C LEU A 148 -1.11 24.32 -5.63
N SER A 149 0.05 23.69 -5.49
CA SER A 149 1.33 24.38 -5.27
C SER A 149 1.70 25.27 -6.46
N ARG A 150 1.48 24.80 -7.69
CA ARG A 150 1.73 25.62 -8.89
C ARG A 150 0.81 26.83 -8.95
N GLU A 151 -0.47 26.66 -8.61
CA GLU A 151 -1.44 27.75 -8.57
C GLU A 151 -1.07 28.80 -7.51
N LEU A 152 -0.61 28.37 -6.33
CA LEU A 152 -0.10 29.28 -5.31
C LEU A 152 1.12 30.07 -5.83
N SER A 153 2.09 29.40 -6.45
CA SER A 153 3.26 30.06 -7.03
C SER A 153 2.91 31.05 -8.14
N ARG A 154 1.91 30.73 -8.98
CA ARG A 154 1.41 31.67 -10.02
C ARG A 154 0.90 32.96 -9.40
N ARG A 155 0.07 32.85 -8.35
CA ARG A 155 -0.47 34.02 -7.63
C ARG A 155 0.60 34.86 -6.97
N ASP A 156 1.59 34.21 -6.35
CA ASP A 156 2.71 34.91 -5.73
C ASP A 156 3.55 35.69 -6.76
N MET A 157 3.70 35.16 -7.98
CA MET A 157 4.37 35.87 -9.07
C MET A 157 3.54 37.05 -9.57
N GLU A 158 2.23 36.89 -9.75
CA GLU A 158 1.33 37.97 -10.17
C GLU A 158 1.28 39.12 -9.16
N ALA A 159 1.23 38.80 -7.87
CA ALA A 159 1.24 39.79 -6.80
C ALA A 159 2.55 40.60 -6.69
N ARG A 160 3.66 40.10 -7.26
CA ARG A 160 4.95 40.81 -7.28
C ARG A 160 5.11 41.73 -8.49
N ILE A 161 4.27 41.56 -9.52
CA ILE A 161 4.30 42.34 -10.76
C ILE A 161 3.36 43.56 -10.68
N GLN A 162 2.34 43.49 -9.82
CA GLN A 162 1.41 44.59 -9.49
C GLN A 162 2.00 45.54 -8.46
#